data_AF-A0AA48LCY2-F1
#
_entry.id   AF-A0AA48LCY2-F1
#
_cell.length_a   1.000
_cell.length_b   1.000
_cell.length_c   1.000
_cell.angle_alpha   90.00
_cell.angle_beta   90.00
_cell.angle_gamma   90.00
#
_symmetry.space_group_name_H-M   'P 1'
#
loop_
_entity.id
_entity.type
_entity.pdbx_description
1 polymer ?
#
loop_
_entity_poly.entity_id
_entity_poly.type
_entity_poly.pdbx_seq_one_letter_code
_entity_poly.pdbx_strand_id
1 'polypeptide(L)'
;MKKKMIVVVMVGIALLLVGLGVSKVFGLGFKKVAVEELDVPGWRMEQSISNPNYEFYKDEYDIVRNTDALSGAAKKYYSKYMDYKAPNGKAIRLLAMDQVKDEQLLYAHSILSFYLSSNENIDKTSIANQMADSHTVLIIPNGADRDGKTPMAAMALGQNLNQMEIANVGSKWYIDCDYQHRDASFEEIFHMVHDYGVGTRQNPGADPAIAEMIGLAKDHALPLRESDWGKKGLWGFNSVNWLKELSKEGSLEQEYIVSVIDSYYGLWDSWADGQGGMWGIYCAKNRKEIAEKDPKGKAIVDYFLNENIDQMLRVDPSFEGEFFMTQEESKPYTTKSQYLQKISLTGSKDSALSANELDNTLMGNSGFNRIDGKSGNDVVQFRGHSGQYTIVQKNSEIVVTDQVQGRDGVNTLINIELLRFTDKDLKMEEHSM
;
A
#
# COMPACT_ATOMS: atom_id res chain seq x y z
N MET A 1 -3.74 -4.40 41.84
CA MET A 1 -2.36 -4.93 41.72
C MET A 1 -1.96 -4.94 40.25
N LYS A 2 -1.08 -4.01 39.86
CA LYS A 2 -0.59 -3.85 38.48
C LYS A 2 0.40 -4.99 38.17
N LYS A 3 0.13 -5.83 37.16
CA LYS A 3 1.13 -6.72 36.59
C LYS A 3 1.95 -5.92 35.58
N LYS A 4 3.23 -5.71 35.90
CA LYS A 4 4.24 -5.15 35.01
C LYS A 4 4.55 -6.18 33.93
N MET A 5 4.37 -5.82 32.67
CA MET A 5 4.90 -6.57 31.53
C MET A 5 6.34 -6.11 31.30
N ILE A 6 7.29 -7.03 31.39
CA ILE A 6 8.71 -6.79 31.20
C ILE A 6 8.96 -6.85 29.69
N VAL A 7 9.30 -5.71 29.10
CA VAL A 7 9.87 -5.65 27.74
C VAL A 7 11.36 -6.01 27.88
N VAL A 8 11.76 -7.13 27.29
CA VAL A 8 13.17 -7.52 27.20
C VAL A 8 13.72 -6.91 25.92
N VAL A 9 14.45 -5.81 26.06
CA VAL A 9 15.35 -5.29 25.02
C VAL A 9 16.71 -5.95 25.23
N MET A 10 17.14 -6.82 24.32
CA MET A 10 18.53 -7.32 24.32
C MET A 10 19.29 -6.77 23.11
N VAL A 11 20.40 -6.12 23.46
CA VAL A 11 21.37 -5.43 22.61
C VAL A 11 22.28 -6.46 21.94
N GLY A 12 22.39 -6.43 20.62
CA GLY A 12 23.33 -7.24 19.86
C GLY A 12 24.76 -6.71 19.96
N ILE A 13 25.63 -7.43 20.67
CA ILE A 13 27.09 -7.30 20.57
C ILE A 13 27.57 -8.36 19.58
N ALA A 14 28.14 -7.93 18.47
CA ALA A 14 28.89 -8.80 17.57
C ALA A 14 30.18 -9.25 18.27
N LEU A 15 30.31 -10.55 18.55
CA LEU A 15 31.58 -11.16 18.97
C LEU A 15 32.04 -12.17 17.92
N LEU A 16 33.21 -11.89 17.35
CA LEU A 16 34.00 -12.75 16.50
C LEU A 16 34.48 -13.96 17.33
N LEU A 17 34.16 -15.20 16.94
CA LEU A 17 34.83 -16.39 17.47
C LEU A 17 35.03 -17.43 16.37
N VAL A 18 36.31 -17.70 16.12
CA VAL A 18 36.85 -18.76 15.27
C VAL A 18 36.82 -20.07 16.06
N GLY A 19 36.35 -21.15 15.44
CA GLY A 19 36.93 -22.48 15.64
C GLY A 19 36.06 -23.55 16.32
N LEU A 20 35.99 -24.68 15.61
CA LEU A 20 35.66 -26.06 16.01
C LEU A 20 34.19 -26.46 15.94
N GLY A 21 33.94 -27.36 14.99
CA GLY A 21 32.63 -27.81 14.58
C GLY A 21 32.10 -29.02 15.35
N VAL A 22 30.79 -29.18 15.26
CA VAL A 22 30.12 -30.46 15.07
C VAL A 22 28.93 -30.20 14.16
N SER A 23 28.99 -30.78 12.95
CA SER A 23 27.91 -30.76 11.96
C SER A 23 26.69 -31.51 12.48
N LYS A 24 25.55 -30.81 12.54
CA LYS A 24 24.21 -31.29 12.14
C LYS A 24 23.21 -30.14 12.27
N VAL A 25 23.28 -29.20 11.33
CA VAL A 25 22.15 -28.31 11.07
C VAL A 25 21.17 -29.12 10.23
N PHE A 26 20.01 -29.45 10.81
CA PHE A 26 18.86 -29.84 10.01
C PHE A 26 18.57 -28.67 9.08
N GLY A 27 18.93 -28.81 7.81
CA GLY A 27 18.56 -27.86 6.78
C GLY A 27 17.04 -27.80 6.73
N LEU A 28 16.46 -26.72 7.25
CA LEU A 28 15.18 -26.22 6.78
C LEU A 28 15.41 -25.87 5.31
N GLY A 29 15.26 -26.88 4.46
CA GLY A 29 15.36 -26.71 3.02
C GLY A 29 14.21 -25.81 2.60
N PHE A 30 14.53 -24.57 2.22
CA PHE A 30 13.64 -23.73 1.42
C PHE A 30 13.41 -24.47 0.10
N LYS A 31 12.35 -25.29 0.04
CA LYS A 31 11.87 -25.81 -1.23
C LYS A 31 11.11 -24.68 -1.90
N LYS A 32 11.70 -24.14 -2.97
CA LYS A 32 10.95 -23.35 -3.96
C LYS A 32 9.80 -24.23 -4.43
N VAL A 33 8.58 -23.89 -4.04
CA VAL A 33 7.41 -24.43 -4.70
C VAL A 33 7.37 -23.76 -6.08
N ALA A 34 7.34 -24.55 -7.15
CA ALA A 34 7.08 -24.01 -8.47
C ALA A 34 5.67 -23.41 -8.41
N VAL A 35 5.55 -22.09 -8.57
CA VAL A 35 4.26 -21.46 -8.76
C VAL A 35 3.93 -21.66 -10.23
N GLU A 36 2.90 -22.45 -10.52
CA GLU A 36 2.40 -22.63 -11.89
C GLU A 36 1.96 -21.27 -12.45
N GLU A 37 2.17 -21.06 -13.75
CA GLU A 37 1.57 -19.90 -14.42
C GLU A 37 0.05 -19.99 -14.24
N LEU A 38 -0.59 -18.86 -13.89
CA LEU A 38 -2.04 -18.82 -13.83
C LEU A 38 -2.57 -18.95 -15.25
N ASP A 39 -3.54 -19.85 -15.46
CA ASP A 39 -4.29 -19.90 -16.70
C ASP A 39 -4.94 -18.53 -16.92
N VAL A 40 -4.47 -17.80 -17.93
CA VAL A 40 -5.02 -16.49 -18.28
C VAL A 40 -6.41 -16.72 -18.90
N PRO A 41 -7.49 -16.17 -18.34
CA PRO A 41 -8.82 -16.34 -18.90
C PRO A 41 -8.89 -15.82 -20.33
N GLY A 42 -9.62 -16.52 -21.20
CA GLY A 42 -9.73 -16.16 -22.62
C GLY A 42 -10.17 -14.70 -22.84
N TRP A 43 -11.08 -14.21 -21.99
CA TRP A 43 -11.57 -12.82 -22.05
C TRP A 43 -10.48 -11.78 -21.83
N ARG A 44 -9.40 -12.12 -21.11
CA ARG A 44 -8.27 -11.22 -20.86
C ARG A 44 -7.29 -11.19 -22.03
N MET A 45 -7.13 -12.32 -22.73
CA MET A 45 -6.23 -12.41 -23.88
C MET A 45 -6.79 -11.70 -25.13
N GLU A 46 -8.11 -11.60 -25.25
CA GLU A 46 -8.81 -11.15 -26.46
C GLU A 46 -9.32 -9.69 -26.38
N GLN A 47 -8.90 -8.93 -25.37
CA GLN A 47 -9.51 -7.64 -25.06
C GLN A 47 -8.89 -6.51 -25.91
N SER A 48 -9.63 -6.01 -26.90
CA SER A 48 -9.29 -4.77 -27.59
C SER A 48 -9.81 -3.57 -26.81
N ILE A 49 -8.96 -2.57 -26.57
CA ILE A 49 -9.33 -1.33 -25.89
C ILE A 49 -9.35 -0.21 -26.93
N SER A 50 -10.52 0.37 -27.19
CA SER A 50 -10.70 1.51 -28.10
C SER A 50 -11.25 2.75 -27.42
N ASN A 51 -11.78 2.62 -26.20
CA ASN A 51 -12.19 3.75 -25.37
C ASN A 51 -10.97 4.47 -24.81
N PRO A 52 -10.71 5.75 -25.18
CA PRO A 52 -9.56 6.49 -24.70
C PRO A 52 -9.61 6.80 -23.19
N ASN A 53 -10.79 6.71 -22.57
CA ASN A 53 -10.96 6.94 -21.14
C ASN A 53 -10.81 5.65 -20.30
N TYR A 54 -10.67 4.49 -20.95
CA TYR A 54 -10.50 3.22 -20.26
C TYR A 54 -9.09 3.08 -19.71
N GLU A 55 -8.98 2.93 -18.39
CA GLU A 55 -7.71 2.71 -17.72
C GLU A 55 -7.54 1.23 -17.41
N PHE A 56 -6.41 0.65 -17.81
CA PHE A 56 -6.07 -0.72 -17.45
C PHE A 56 -5.44 -0.76 -16.06
N TYR A 57 -6.10 -1.44 -15.13
CA TYR A 57 -5.60 -1.65 -13.78
C TYR A 57 -4.96 -3.03 -13.65
N LYS A 58 -3.81 -3.08 -12.98
CA LYS A 58 -3.05 -4.31 -12.79
C LYS A 58 -3.80 -5.33 -11.93
N ASP A 59 -3.62 -6.60 -12.25
CA ASP A 59 -4.18 -7.71 -11.48
C ASP A 59 -3.27 -8.94 -11.43
N GLU A 60 -3.78 -10.07 -10.92
CA GLU A 60 -3.01 -11.28 -10.66
C GLU A 60 -2.32 -11.87 -11.90
N TYR A 61 -2.82 -11.57 -13.10
CA TYR A 61 -2.28 -12.02 -14.38
C TYR A 61 -1.11 -11.17 -14.85
N ASP A 62 -0.89 -9.97 -14.28
CA ASP A 62 0.27 -9.12 -14.59
C ASP A 62 1.51 -9.45 -13.73
N ILE A 63 1.36 -10.39 -12.78
CA ILE A 63 2.46 -10.88 -11.95
C ILE A 63 3.31 -11.87 -12.75
N VAL A 64 4.61 -11.60 -12.84
CA VAL A 64 5.54 -12.47 -13.55
C VAL A 64 6.00 -13.62 -12.63
N ARG A 65 5.55 -14.84 -12.94
CA ARG A 65 5.91 -16.08 -12.22
C ARG A 65 7.05 -16.86 -12.90
N ASN A 66 7.22 -16.67 -14.21
CA ASN A 66 8.41 -17.13 -14.90
C ASN A 66 9.62 -16.25 -14.50
N THR A 67 10.42 -16.77 -13.58
CA THR A 67 11.57 -16.07 -12.99
C THR A 67 12.89 -16.31 -13.74
N ASP A 68 12.85 -16.81 -14.98
CA ASP A 68 14.07 -17.10 -15.73
C ASP A 68 14.90 -15.87 -16.08
N ALA A 69 14.28 -14.70 -16.18
CA ALA A 69 14.95 -13.42 -16.35
C ALA A 69 15.70 -12.95 -15.09
N LEU A 70 15.46 -13.54 -13.92
CA LEU A 70 16.20 -13.23 -12.69
C LEU A 70 17.54 -13.98 -12.67
N SER A 71 18.48 -13.51 -11.84
CA SER A 71 19.76 -14.20 -11.61
C SER A 71 20.16 -14.15 -10.13
N GLY A 72 21.23 -14.87 -9.76
CA GLY A 72 21.82 -14.82 -8.43
C GLY A 72 20.82 -15.10 -7.28
N ALA A 73 20.89 -14.28 -6.23
CA ALA A 73 20.01 -14.41 -5.07
C ALA A 73 18.53 -14.16 -5.42
N ALA A 74 18.23 -13.25 -6.36
CA ALA A 74 16.86 -12.99 -6.79
C ALA A 74 16.20 -14.26 -7.36
N LYS A 75 16.85 -14.94 -8.32
CA LYS A 75 16.34 -16.21 -8.89
C LYS A 75 16.22 -17.33 -7.86
N LYS A 76 17.14 -17.34 -6.90
CA LYS A 76 17.23 -18.39 -5.88
C LYS A 76 16.11 -18.31 -4.84
N TYR A 77 15.76 -17.10 -4.40
CA TYR A 77 14.90 -16.91 -3.22
C TYR A 77 13.50 -16.37 -3.53
N TYR A 78 13.30 -15.71 -4.67
CA TYR A 78 12.02 -15.09 -5.01
C TYR A 78 11.33 -15.87 -6.13
N SER A 79 10.02 -16.07 -5.98
CA SER A 79 9.22 -16.94 -6.85
C SER A 79 8.46 -16.16 -7.91
N LYS A 80 8.22 -14.88 -7.69
CA LYS A 80 7.49 -13.99 -8.59
C LYS A 80 7.91 -12.54 -8.42
N TYR A 81 7.59 -11.71 -9.41
CA TYR A 81 7.89 -10.28 -9.35
C TYR A 81 6.90 -9.46 -10.17
N MET A 82 6.89 -8.16 -9.87
CA MET A 82 6.24 -7.13 -10.68
C MET A 82 7.20 -5.98 -10.88
N ASP A 83 7.10 -5.32 -12.03
CA ASP A 83 7.85 -4.11 -12.33
C ASP A 83 6.89 -2.90 -12.32
N TYR A 84 7.26 -1.83 -11.63
CA TYR A 84 6.77 -0.49 -11.90
C TYR A 84 7.59 0.11 -13.05
N LYS A 85 6.94 0.61 -14.10
CA LYS A 85 7.62 1.23 -15.25
C LYS A 85 7.71 2.73 -15.02
N ALA A 86 8.92 3.23 -14.77
CA ALA A 86 9.18 4.65 -14.62
C ALA A 86 9.05 5.37 -15.98
N PRO A 87 8.84 6.71 -16.00
CA PRO A 87 8.68 7.48 -17.23
C PRO A 87 9.86 7.37 -18.23
N ASN A 88 11.08 7.10 -17.75
CA ASN A 88 12.25 6.83 -18.59
C ASN A 88 12.26 5.42 -19.23
N GLY A 89 11.20 4.62 -19.03
CA GLY A 89 11.03 3.27 -19.57
C GLY A 89 11.75 2.17 -18.78
N LYS A 90 12.52 2.52 -17.74
CA LYS A 90 13.20 1.55 -16.87
C LYS A 90 12.25 1.05 -15.77
N ALA A 91 12.64 -0.04 -15.12
CA ALA A 91 11.82 -0.71 -14.12
C ALA A 91 12.33 -0.45 -12.70
N ILE A 92 11.40 -0.21 -11.77
CA ILE A 92 11.60 -0.40 -10.33
C ILE A 92 10.96 -1.75 -9.99
N ARG A 93 11.74 -2.68 -9.43
CA ARG A 93 11.31 -4.08 -9.29
C ARG A 93 10.81 -4.39 -7.90
N LEU A 94 9.70 -5.11 -7.82
CA LEU A 94 9.17 -5.70 -6.60
C LEU A 94 9.32 -7.23 -6.69
N LEU A 95 10.14 -7.83 -5.82
CA LEU A 95 10.37 -9.28 -5.75
C LEU A 95 9.60 -9.89 -4.59
N ALA A 96 8.87 -10.98 -4.81
CA ALA A 96 8.09 -11.66 -3.76
C ALA A 96 8.49 -13.12 -3.59
N MET A 97 8.58 -13.57 -2.34
CA MET A 97 8.76 -14.98 -1.99
C MET A 97 7.45 -15.76 -2.16
N ASP A 98 7.53 -17.09 -2.03
CA ASP A 98 6.46 -18.03 -2.35
C ASP A 98 5.22 -17.98 -1.46
N GLN A 99 5.32 -17.48 -0.22
CA GLN A 99 4.14 -17.35 0.66
C GLN A 99 3.45 -15.98 0.53
N VAL A 100 4.09 -15.02 -0.14
CA VAL A 100 3.47 -13.73 -0.44
C VAL A 100 2.28 -13.95 -1.34
N LYS A 101 1.10 -13.46 -0.95
CA LYS A 101 -0.10 -13.55 -1.79
C LYS A 101 0.00 -12.60 -2.98
N ASP A 102 -0.70 -12.90 -4.07
CA ASP A 102 -0.74 -12.03 -5.25
C ASP A 102 -1.30 -10.64 -4.90
N GLU A 103 -2.37 -10.59 -4.11
CA GLU A 103 -2.95 -9.33 -3.63
C GLU A 103 -2.01 -8.52 -2.74
N GLN A 104 -1.07 -9.15 -2.03
CA GLN A 104 -0.05 -8.42 -1.26
C GLN A 104 0.98 -7.74 -2.18
N LEU A 105 1.41 -8.44 -3.24
CA LEU A 105 2.33 -7.88 -4.23
C LEU A 105 1.67 -6.77 -5.07
N LEU A 106 0.41 -6.97 -5.47
CA LEU A 106 -0.39 -5.95 -6.16
C LEU A 106 -0.63 -4.73 -5.28
N TYR A 107 -0.96 -4.93 -4.00
CA TYR A 107 -1.11 -3.83 -3.05
C TYR A 107 0.18 -3.02 -2.91
N ALA A 108 1.32 -3.68 -2.71
CA ALA A 108 2.62 -3.01 -2.66
C ALA A 108 2.93 -2.25 -3.96
N HIS A 109 2.59 -2.81 -5.13
CA HIS A 109 2.73 -2.13 -6.41
C HIS A 109 1.86 -0.87 -6.51
N SER A 110 0.59 -0.95 -6.11
CA SER A 110 -0.32 0.20 -6.10
C SER A 110 0.13 1.30 -5.12
N ILE A 111 0.66 0.95 -3.94
CA ILE A 111 1.19 1.94 -2.99
C ILE A 111 2.45 2.62 -3.54
N LEU A 112 3.35 1.87 -4.20
CA LEU A 112 4.49 2.49 -4.89
C LEU A 112 4.02 3.44 -6.00
N SER A 113 3.04 3.00 -6.80
CA SER A 113 2.45 3.83 -7.85
C SER A 113 1.88 5.12 -7.26
N PHE A 114 1.16 5.03 -6.14
CA PHE A 114 0.57 6.16 -5.43
C PHE A 114 1.63 7.19 -5.01
N TYR A 115 2.74 6.74 -4.42
CA TYR A 115 3.82 7.65 -4.04
C TYR A 115 4.49 8.33 -5.23
N LEU A 116 4.53 7.65 -6.38
CA LEU A 116 5.17 8.15 -7.61
C LEU A 116 4.21 8.91 -8.54
N SER A 117 2.91 8.96 -8.22
CA SER A 117 1.93 9.79 -8.93
C SER A 117 2.17 11.27 -8.63
N SER A 118 2.40 12.05 -9.68
CA SER A 118 2.49 13.51 -9.61
C SER A 118 1.18 14.14 -9.14
N ASN A 119 1.27 15.33 -8.55
CA ASN A 119 0.13 16.11 -8.10
C ASN A 119 0.28 17.57 -8.58
N GLU A 120 -0.62 18.46 -8.15
CA GLU A 120 -0.59 19.87 -8.56
C GLU A 120 0.64 20.65 -8.05
N ASN A 121 1.29 20.17 -7.00
CA ASN A 121 2.41 20.82 -6.33
C ASN A 121 3.77 20.30 -6.80
N ILE A 122 3.83 19.05 -7.28
CA ILE A 122 5.09 18.39 -7.69
C ILE A 122 4.89 17.41 -8.85
N ASP A 123 5.77 17.52 -9.85
CA ASP A 123 6.01 16.48 -10.84
C ASP A 123 7.08 15.49 -10.33
N LYS A 124 6.69 14.24 -10.11
CA LYS A 124 7.53 13.19 -9.55
C LYS A 124 8.26 12.35 -10.60
N THR A 125 8.23 12.78 -11.87
CA THR A 125 8.92 12.10 -12.97
C THR A 125 10.41 11.89 -12.68
N SER A 126 11.11 12.90 -12.16
CA SER A 126 12.55 12.80 -11.83
C SER A 126 12.82 11.79 -10.71
N ILE A 127 11.95 11.76 -9.69
CA ILE A 127 12.02 10.84 -8.55
C ILE A 127 11.88 9.39 -9.02
N ALA A 128 10.84 9.09 -9.81
CA ALA A 128 10.62 7.75 -10.36
C ALA A 128 11.79 7.30 -11.25
N ASN A 129 12.31 8.21 -12.08
CA ASN A 129 13.45 7.91 -12.96
C ASN A 129 14.73 7.63 -12.16
N GLN A 130 15.02 8.44 -11.13
CA GLN A 130 16.17 8.25 -10.25
C GLN A 130 16.14 6.90 -9.54
N MET A 131 14.98 6.48 -9.04
CA MET A 131 14.81 5.15 -8.42
C MET A 131 15.08 4.03 -9.42
N ALA A 132 14.55 4.14 -10.64
CA ALA A 132 14.76 3.15 -11.68
C ALA A 132 16.23 3.09 -12.16
N ASP A 133 16.90 4.25 -12.24
CA ASP A 133 18.32 4.37 -12.59
C ASP A 133 19.24 3.82 -11.49
N SER A 134 18.81 3.92 -10.24
CA SER A 134 19.53 3.36 -9.08
C SER A 134 19.35 1.85 -8.92
N HIS A 135 18.56 1.21 -9.80
CA HIS A 135 18.23 -0.21 -9.75
C HIS A 135 17.63 -0.65 -8.41
N THR A 136 16.88 0.25 -7.77
CA THR A 136 16.24 -0.02 -6.48
C THR A 136 15.23 -1.15 -6.59
N VAL A 137 15.19 -1.99 -5.56
CA VAL A 137 14.31 -3.15 -5.47
C VAL A 137 13.55 -3.10 -4.15
N LEU A 138 12.24 -3.33 -4.21
CA LEU A 138 11.46 -3.73 -3.05
C LEU A 138 11.48 -5.26 -2.98
N ILE A 139 11.86 -5.82 -1.85
CA ILE A 139 11.76 -7.25 -1.59
C ILE A 139 10.64 -7.52 -0.59
N ILE A 140 9.88 -8.57 -0.86
CA ILE A 140 8.80 -9.04 0.01
C ILE A 140 9.18 -10.46 0.47
N PRO A 141 10.00 -10.57 1.53
CA PRO A 141 10.33 -11.86 2.12
C PRO A 141 9.13 -12.46 2.86
N ASN A 142 9.16 -13.78 3.04
CA ASN A 142 8.18 -14.47 3.89
C ASN A 142 8.39 -14.08 5.36
N GLY A 143 7.33 -14.18 6.18
CA GLY A 143 7.41 -13.95 7.62
C GLY A 143 7.24 -12.49 8.03
N ALA A 144 7.65 -12.17 9.26
CA ALA A 144 7.57 -10.84 9.86
C ALA A 144 8.97 -10.25 10.04
N ASP A 145 9.07 -8.94 10.30
CA ASP A 145 10.34 -8.30 10.60
C ASP A 145 11.07 -9.02 11.74
N ARG A 146 12.41 -9.11 11.60
CA ARG A 146 13.34 -9.73 12.56
C ARG A 146 13.00 -11.17 12.98
N ASP A 147 12.25 -11.92 12.18
CA ASP A 147 11.97 -13.33 12.49
C ASP A 147 13.16 -14.28 12.25
N GLY A 148 14.22 -13.76 11.61
CA GLY A 148 15.49 -14.46 11.37
C GLY A 148 15.40 -15.61 10.36
N LYS A 149 14.27 -15.77 9.67
CA LYS A 149 14.05 -16.88 8.73
C LYS A 149 14.60 -16.58 7.35
N THR A 150 14.60 -15.32 6.93
CA THR A 150 15.05 -14.96 5.58
C THR A 150 16.58 -14.89 5.49
N PRO A 151 17.22 -15.62 4.54
CA PRO A 151 18.66 -15.57 4.37
C PRO A 151 19.16 -14.14 4.06
N MET A 152 20.28 -13.74 4.68
CA MET A 152 20.89 -12.42 4.47
C MET A 152 21.16 -12.08 2.99
N ALA A 153 21.54 -13.07 2.18
CA ALA A 153 21.74 -12.86 0.73
C ALA A 153 20.44 -12.50 -0.03
N ALA A 154 19.28 -12.91 0.47
CA ALA A 154 17.98 -12.48 -0.06
C ALA A 154 17.65 -11.07 0.44
N MET A 155 17.83 -10.82 1.75
CA MET A 155 17.57 -9.51 2.37
C MET A 155 18.43 -8.39 1.78
N ALA A 156 19.67 -8.67 1.38
CA ALA A 156 20.59 -7.68 0.84
C ALA A 156 20.24 -7.17 -0.57
N LEU A 157 19.15 -7.62 -1.18
CA LEU A 157 18.75 -7.22 -2.52
C LEU A 157 18.03 -5.87 -2.59
N GLY A 158 17.46 -5.38 -1.49
CA GLY A 158 16.71 -4.12 -1.51
C GLY A 158 15.95 -3.83 -0.21
N GLN A 159 15.06 -2.84 -0.27
CA GLN A 159 14.20 -2.46 0.86
C GLN A 159 13.21 -3.58 1.15
N ASN A 160 13.06 -4.01 2.41
CA ASN A 160 12.17 -5.10 2.76
C ASN A 160 10.81 -4.63 3.28
N LEU A 161 9.74 -5.19 2.73
CA LEU A 161 8.39 -5.15 3.28
C LEU A 161 8.00 -6.60 3.58
N ASN A 162 7.96 -7.02 4.85
CA ASN A 162 7.78 -8.44 5.15
C ASN A 162 6.32 -8.89 4.90
N GLN A 163 6.13 -10.13 4.44
CA GLN A 163 4.80 -10.69 4.12
C GLN A 163 3.76 -10.54 5.24
N MET A 164 4.16 -10.74 6.50
CA MET A 164 3.28 -10.64 7.67
C MET A 164 3.14 -9.20 8.18
N GLU A 165 3.61 -8.22 7.41
CA GLU A 165 3.48 -6.77 7.68
C GLU A 165 2.65 -6.05 6.62
N ILE A 166 1.92 -6.80 5.78
CA ILE A 166 1.06 -6.25 4.73
C ILE A 166 -0.40 -6.52 5.06
N ALA A 167 -1.11 -5.48 5.50
CA ALA A 167 -2.55 -5.51 5.68
C ALA A 167 -3.26 -5.02 4.40
N ASN A 168 -3.27 -5.83 3.34
CA ASN A 168 -3.96 -5.47 2.09
C ASN A 168 -5.45 -5.20 2.32
N VAL A 169 -6.01 -4.28 1.54
CA VAL A 169 -7.41 -3.81 1.66
C VAL A 169 -8.39 -4.99 1.69
N GLY A 170 -9.36 -4.96 2.59
CA GLY A 170 -10.39 -6.00 2.70
C GLY A 170 -9.95 -7.30 3.39
N SER A 171 -8.65 -7.50 3.65
CA SER A 171 -8.18 -8.63 4.46
C SER A 171 -8.74 -8.55 5.88
N LYS A 172 -8.84 -9.70 6.56
CA LYS A 172 -9.29 -9.73 7.97
C LYS A 172 -8.52 -8.75 8.86
N TRP A 173 -7.20 -8.67 8.67
CA TRP A 173 -6.37 -7.74 9.42
C TRP A 173 -6.74 -6.27 9.13
N TYR A 174 -6.87 -5.90 7.86
CA TYR A 174 -7.28 -4.55 7.47
C TYR A 174 -8.62 -4.14 8.07
N ILE A 175 -9.61 -5.05 8.03
CA ILE A 175 -10.98 -4.84 8.53
C ILE A 175 -11.01 -4.71 10.07
N ASP A 176 -10.26 -5.55 10.77
CA ASP A 176 -10.24 -5.57 12.23
C ASP A 176 -9.36 -4.46 12.84
N CYS A 177 -8.53 -3.78 12.04
CA CYS A 177 -7.49 -2.86 12.51
C CYS A 177 -6.65 -3.47 13.64
N ASP A 178 -6.07 -4.66 13.41
CA ASP A 178 -5.30 -5.35 14.45
C ASP A 178 -3.93 -4.69 14.70
N TYR A 179 -3.85 -3.91 15.78
CA TYR A 179 -2.64 -3.20 16.22
C TYR A 179 -1.64 -4.08 17.01
N GLN A 180 -1.90 -5.38 17.17
CA GLN A 180 -0.92 -6.33 17.73
C GLN A 180 0.17 -6.71 16.72
N HIS A 181 -0.06 -6.37 15.45
CA HIS A 181 0.86 -6.57 14.33
C HIS A 181 1.21 -5.21 13.72
N ARG A 182 2.37 -5.12 13.06
CA ARG A 182 2.83 -3.92 12.37
C ARG A 182 2.41 -3.97 10.90
N ASP A 183 1.50 -3.11 10.47
CA ASP A 183 1.31 -2.85 9.04
C ASP A 183 2.39 -1.85 8.61
N ALA A 184 3.30 -2.31 7.77
CA ALA A 184 4.49 -1.56 7.35
C ALA A 184 4.39 -1.09 5.89
N SER A 185 3.25 -1.27 5.24
CA SER A 185 3.12 -1.12 3.79
C SER A 185 3.43 0.29 3.32
N PHE A 186 2.87 1.31 3.98
CA PHE A 186 3.13 2.72 3.65
C PHE A 186 4.57 3.10 4.04
N GLU A 187 4.97 2.74 5.26
CA GLU A 187 6.29 2.98 5.83
C GLU A 187 7.45 2.46 4.95
N GLU A 188 7.51 1.15 4.67
CA GLU A 188 8.64 0.52 3.99
C GLU A 188 8.72 0.91 2.50
N ILE A 189 7.56 1.09 1.86
CA ILE A 189 7.53 1.54 0.47
C ILE A 189 7.96 3.00 0.39
N PHE A 190 7.54 3.85 1.34
CA PHE A 190 8.00 5.22 1.38
C PHE A 190 9.48 5.33 1.75
N HIS A 191 10.02 4.49 2.64
CA HIS A 191 11.47 4.42 2.89
C HIS A 191 12.24 4.21 1.60
N MET A 192 11.77 3.30 0.73
CA MET A 192 12.37 3.09 -0.57
C MET A 192 12.28 4.33 -1.48
N VAL A 193 11.11 4.99 -1.55
CA VAL A 193 10.92 6.21 -2.34
C VAL A 193 11.79 7.36 -1.82
N HIS A 194 11.91 7.46 -0.51
CA HIS A 194 12.68 8.49 0.17
C HIS A 194 14.18 8.28 -0.06
N ASP A 195 14.73 7.10 0.22
CA ASP A 195 16.19 6.89 0.17
C ASP A 195 16.75 6.86 -1.25
N TYR A 196 15.98 6.39 -2.23
CA TYR A 196 16.46 6.17 -3.60
C TYR A 196 15.84 7.10 -4.65
N GLY A 197 14.80 7.84 -4.30
CA GLY A 197 14.13 8.78 -5.20
C GLY A 197 14.32 10.21 -4.75
N VAL A 198 13.67 10.56 -3.64
CA VAL A 198 13.68 11.92 -3.07
C VAL A 198 15.07 12.32 -2.56
N GLY A 199 15.68 11.43 -1.79
CA GLY A 199 16.93 11.60 -1.04
C GLY A 199 16.76 12.26 0.33
N THR A 200 17.81 12.18 1.13
CA THR A 200 17.91 12.83 2.45
C THR A 200 18.90 13.98 2.42
N ARG A 201 19.02 14.74 3.52
CA ARG A 201 20.06 15.78 3.61
C ARG A 201 21.49 15.22 3.54
N GLN A 202 21.71 13.98 3.98
CA GLN A 202 23.02 13.33 3.92
C GLN A 202 23.26 12.59 2.60
N ASN A 203 22.19 12.17 1.92
CA ASN A 203 22.26 11.49 0.63
C ASN A 203 21.23 12.10 -0.35
N PRO A 204 21.57 13.20 -1.03
CA PRO A 204 20.65 13.92 -1.90
C PRO A 204 20.15 13.06 -3.07
N GLY A 205 18.86 13.20 -3.40
CA GLY A 205 18.21 12.53 -4.51
C GLY A 205 17.70 13.51 -5.56
N ALA A 206 16.59 13.17 -6.19
CA ALA A 206 16.02 13.94 -7.30
C ALA A 206 15.26 15.20 -6.87
N ASP A 207 14.89 15.33 -5.60
CA ASP A 207 14.18 16.49 -5.07
C ASP A 207 14.81 17.01 -3.76
N PRO A 208 15.78 17.95 -3.86
CA PRO A 208 16.41 18.52 -2.68
C PRO A 208 15.47 19.45 -1.88
N ALA A 209 14.39 19.97 -2.48
CA ALA A 209 13.49 20.89 -1.80
C ALA A 209 12.67 20.16 -0.74
N ILE A 210 12.07 19.03 -1.12
CA ILE A 210 11.35 18.21 -0.15
C ILE A 210 12.29 17.53 0.87
N ALA A 211 13.49 17.10 0.46
CA ALA A 211 14.48 16.55 1.37
C ALA A 211 14.83 17.57 2.49
N GLU A 212 14.98 18.85 2.13
CA GLU A 212 15.18 19.93 3.09
C GLU A 212 13.94 20.17 3.97
N MET A 213 12.73 20.13 3.40
CA MET A 213 11.49 20.24 4.19
C MET A 213 11.39 19.14 5.25
N ILE A 214 11.63 17.88 4.88
CA ILE A 214 11.66 16.72 5.79
C ILE A 214 12.73 16.93 6.86
N GLY A 215 13.93 17.32 6.47
CA GLY A 215 15.03 17.58 7.38
C GLY A 215 14.71 18.63 8.45
N LEU A 216 14.16 19.77 8.04
CA LEU A 216 13.76 20.86 8.92
C LEU A 216 12.59 20.49 9.82
N ALA A 217 11.62 19.73 9.30
CA ALA A 217 10.48 19.26 10.07
C ALA A 217 10.90 18.25 11.15
N LYS A 218 11.79 17.31 10.82
CA LYS A 218 12.40 16.40 11.78
C LYS A 218 13.19 17.14 12.87
N ASP A 219 13.98 18.15 12.49
CA ASP A 219 14.75 18.94 13.46
C ASP A 219 13.83 19.69 14.45
N HIS A 220 12.64 20.11 13.99
CA HIS A 220 11.61 20.70 14.84
C HIS A 220 10.86 19.66 15.69
N ALA A 221 10.68 18.45 15.18
CA ALA A 221 9.98 17.37 15.88
C ALA A 221 10.75 16.90 17.13
N LEU A 222 12.07 16.96 17.08
CA LEU A 222 12.96 16.56 18.17
C LEU A 222 13.30 17.73 19.11
N PRO A 223 13.34 17.52 20.44
CA PRO A 223 13.90 18.50 21.34
C PRO A 223 15.38 18.80 21.05
N LEU A 224 15.81 20.06 21.17
CA LEU A 224 17.20 20.48 20.94
C LEU A 224 18.23 19.73 21.79
N ARG A 225 17.85 19.30 23.00
CA ARG A 225 18.73 18.53 23.89
C ARG A 225 18.38 17.06 23.81
N GLU A 226 19.35 16.22 23.47
CA GLU A 226 19.20 14.76 23.44
C GLU A 226 18.71 14.19 24.78
N SER A 227 19.05 14.83 25.90
CA SER A 227 18.55 14.44 27.25
C SER A 227 17.03 14.53 27.40
N ASP A 228 16.39 15.28 26.52
CA ASP A 228 14.95 15.53 26.48
C ASP A 228 14.22 14.67 25.45
N TRP A 229 14.94 13.92 24.60
CA TRP A 229 14.35 13.02 23.59
C TRP A 229 13.51 11.93 24.25
N GLY A 230 12.37 11.61 23.65
CA GLY A 230 11.41 10.65 24.18
C GLY A 230 10.66 11.12 25.43
N LYS A 231 10.82 12.38 25.87
CA LYS A 231 10.12 12.96 27.03
C LYS A 231 9.21 14.14 26.66
N LYS A 232 9.51 14.82 25.56
CA LYS A 232 8.78 15.96 25.00
C LYS A 232 9.10 16.07 23.50
N GLY A 233 8.47 17.03 22.83
CA GLY A 233 8.53 17.14 21.37
C GLY A 233 7.45 16.28 20.73
N LEU A 234 7.51 16.13 19.41
CA LEU A 234 6.53 15.36 18.66
C LEU A 234 6.74 13.84 18.82
N TRP A 235 7.95 13.43 19.23
CA TRP A 235 8.27 12.07 19.63
C TRP A 235 8.43 11.90 21.16
N GLY A 236 7.29 11.80 21.85
CA GLY A 236 7.18 12.09 23.29
C GLY A 236 7.02 10.92 24.27
N PHE A 237 7.09 9.65 23.84
CA PHE A 237 6.72 8.50 24.69
C PHE A 237 7.84 7.48 24.91
N ASN A 238 8.78 7.75 25.81
CA ASN A 238 9.85 6.84 26.24
C ASN A 238 10.68 6.22 25.09
N SER A 239 10.72 6.87 23.93
CA SER A 239 11.41 6.42 22.72
C SER A 239 12.90 6.78 22.70
N VAL A 240 13.47 7.24 23.82
CA VAL A 240 14.84 7.80 23.86
C VAL A 240 15.91 6.88 23.31
N ASN A 241 15.86 5.57 23.62
CA ASN A 241 16.86 4.62 23.15
C ASN A 241 16.75 4.40 21.64
N TRP A 242 15.52 4.28 21.14
CA TRP A 242 15.23 4.12 19.73
C TRP A 242 15.64 5.38 18.94
N LEU A 243 15.28 6.58 19.40
CA LEU A 243 15.73 7.83 18.77
C LEU A 243 17.26 7.96 18.72
N LYS A 244 17.98 7.47 19.74
CA LYS A 244 19.45 7.43 19.72
C LYS A 244 20.01 6.39 18.75
N GLU A 245 19.33 5.28 18.55
CA GLU A 245 19.67 4.27 17.54
C GLU A 245 19.50 4.87 16.14
N LEU A 246 18.32 5.42 15.85
CA LEU A 246 18.03 6.09 14.58
C LEU A 246 18.99 7.24 14.28
N SER A 247 19.36 8.03 15.30
CA SER A 247 20.33 9.11 15.13
C SER A 247 21.72 8.61 14.74
N LYS A 248 22.13 7.43 15.19
CA LYS A 248 23.43 6.84 14.84
C LYS A 248 23.39 6.21 13.45
N GLU A 249 22.24 5.66 13.08
CA GLU A 249 22.00 5.06 11.76
C GLU A 249 21.77 6.11 10.67
N GLY A 250 21.40 7.34 11.06
CA GLY A 250 21.05 8.40 10.13
C GLY A 250 19.64 8.26 9.57
N SER A 251 18.75 7.53 10.27
CA SER A 251 17.39 7.18 9.84
C SER A 251 16.28 8.07 10.43
N LEU A 252 16.64 9.11 11.20
CA LEU A 252 15.65 9.99 11.85
C LEU A 252 14.72 10.70 10.86
N GLU A 253 15.23 11.10 9.69
CA GLU A 253 14.42 11.82 8.69
C GLU A 253 13.36 10.89 8.10
N GLN A 254 13.77 9.67 7.80
CA GLN A 254 12.95 8.59 7.29
C GLN A 254 11.83 8.24 8.26
N GLU A 255 12.17 7.92 9.51
CA GLU A 255 11.23 7.53 10.56
C GLU A 255 10.26 8.67 10.92
N TYR A 256 10.74 9.92 10.85
CA TYR A 256 9.88 11.08 11.07
C TYR A 256 8.77 11.14 10.03
N ILE A 257 9.12 11.18 8.76
CA ILE A 257 8.12 11.38 7.72
C ILE A 257 7.16 10.20 7.61
N VAL A 258 7.60 8.95 7.79
CA VAL A 258 6.66 7.81 7.78
C VAL A 258 5.66 7.87 8.93
N SER A 259 6.07 8.35 10.12
CA SER A 259 5.14 8.50 11.24
C SER A 259 4.05 9.55 10.97
N VAL A 260 4.36 10.59 10.17
CA VAL A 260 3.35 11.56 9.70
C VAL A 260 2.43 10.91 8.67
N ILE A 261 2.98 10.18 7.70
CA ILE A 261 2.25 9.55 6.59
C ILE A 261 1.25 8.52 7.10
N ASP A 262 1.66 7.63 7.99
CA ASP A 262 0.78 6.59 8.55
C ASP A 262 -0.44 7.20 9.24
N SER A 263 -0.22 8.25 10.04
CA SER A 263 -1.29 8.99 10.69
C SER A 263 -2.16 9.75 9.69
N TYR A 264 -1.56 10.29 8.61
CA TYR A 264 -2.29 11.06 7.61
C TYR A 264 -3.28 10.20 6.80
N TYR A 265 -2.94 8.95 6.50
CA TYR A 265 -3.83 7.98 5.83
C TYR A 265 -4.61 7.09 6.81
N GLY A 266 -4.69 7.50 8.08
CA GLY A 266 -5.66 6.95 9.03
C GLY A 266 -5.26 5.63 9.68
N LEU A 267 -4.01 5.16 9.55
CA LEU A 267 -3.57 3.92 10.17
C LEU A 267 -3.81 3.92 11.69
N TRP A 268 -3.53 5.05 12.32
CA TRP A 268 -3.57 5.21 13.79
C TRP A 268 -4.88 5.76 14.34
N ASP A 269 -5.79 6.22 13.49
CA ASP A 269 -6.97 6.97 13.93
C ASP A 269 -7.94 6.09 14.74
N SER A 270 -8.12 4.83 14.33
CA SER A 270 -8.97 3.88 15.07
C SER A 270 -8.28 3.22 16.27
N TRP A 271 -7.02 3.52 16.57
CA TRP A 271 -6.30 2.87 17.67
C TRP A 271 -6.78 3.42 19.02
N ALA A 272 -7.49 2.61 19.80
CA ALA A 272 -8.09 3.06 21.07
C ALA A 272 -7.11 3.15 22.25
N ASP A 273 -6.02 2.36 22.23
CA ASP A 273 -5.21 2.07 23.43
C ASP A 273 -4.10 3.10 23.74
N GLY A 274 -4.09 4.25 23.09
CA GLY A 274 -3.09 5.28 23.34
C GLY A 274 -3.42 6.65 22.77
N GLN A 275 -2.49 7.59 22.93
CA GLN A 275 -2.54 8.91 22.29
C GLN A 275 -1.51 8.93 21.17
N GLY A 276 -1.77 9.67 20.09
CA GLY A 276 -0.81 9.78 18.98
C GLY A 276 -0.68 8.51 18.13
N GLY A 277 0.08 8.62 17.04
CA GLY A 277 0.39 7.54 16.11
C GLY A 277 1.65 6.78 16.48
N MET A 278 1.98 5.73 15.72
CA MET A 278 3.14 4.86 15.93
C MET A 278 3.20 4.29 17.36
N TRP A 279 2.12 3.64 17.81
CA TRP A 279 1.93 3.22 19.21
C TRP A 279 2.16 4.33 20.25
N GLY A 280 1.85 5.56 19.85
CA GLY A 280 2.01 6.77 20.64
C GLY A 280 3.41 7.36 20.65
N ILE A 281 4.36 6.79 19.91
CA ILE A 281 5.68 7.41 19.73
C ILE A 281 5.49 8.79 19.09
N TYR A 282 4.68 8.91 18.04
CA TYR A 282 4.38 10.15 17.35
C TYR A 282 3.12 10.83 17.90
N CYS A 283 3.14 12.16 18.00
CA CYS A 283 2.12 12.92 18.75
C CYS A 283 0.72 12.96 18.15
N ALA A 284 0.55 12.64 16.86
CA ALA A 284 -0.70 12.81 16.12
C ALA A 284 -1.20 11.50 15.51
N LYS A 285 -2.53 11.27 15.54
CA LYS A 285 -3.17 10.06 14.96
C LYS A 285 -3.78 10.23 13.58
N ASN A 286 -4.19 11.44 13.25
CA ASN A 286 -5.03 11.74 12.09
C ASN A 286 -4.69 13.12 11.52
N ARG A 287 -5.27 13.44 10.35
CA ARG A 287 -5.01 14.69 9.63
C ARG A 287 -5.25 15.94 10.48
N LYS A 288 -6.29 15.94 11.32
CA LYS A 288 -6.62 17.06 12.22
C LYS A 288 -5.51 17.26 13.25
N GLU A 289 -5.12 16.20 13.95
CA GLU A 289 -4.06 16.29 14.94
C GLU A 289 -2.71 16.64 14.33
N ILE A 290 -2.42 16.18 13.10
CA ILE A 290 -1.20 16.57 12.37
C ILE A 290 -1.22 18.08 12.12
N ALA A 291 -2.32 18.64 11.59
CA ALA A 291 -2.41 20.08 11.35
C ALA A 291 -2.24 20.93 12.63
N GLU A 292 -2.76 20.46 13.77
CA GLU A 292 -2.69 21.15 15.05
C GLU A 292 -1.32 21.02 15.74
N LYS A 293 -0.73 19.83 15.73
CA LYS A 293 0.47 19.49 16.52
C LYS A 293 1.76 19.53 15.70
N ASP A 294 1.69 19.21 14.42
CA ASP A 294 2.81 19.15 13.49
C ASP A 294 2.52 19.84 12.14
N PRO A 295 2.40 21.17 12.13
CA PRO A 295 2.13 21.93 10.90
C PRO A 295 3.26 21.80 9.86
N LYS A 296 4.48 21.40 10.25
CA LYS A 296 5.58 21.15 9.32
C LYS A 296 5.43 19.80 8.63
N GLY A 297 5.07 18.76 9.37
CA GLY A 297 4.66 17.47 8.82
C GLY A 297 3.48 17.63 7.87
N LYS A 298 2.46 18.42 8.25
CA LYS A 298 1.31 18.76 7.39
C LYS A 298 1.75 19.39 6.07
N ALA A 299 2.68 20.34 6.10
CA ALA A 299 3.17 21.00 4.89
C ALA A 299 3.89 20.03 3.94
N ILE A 300 4.60 19.02 4.46
CA ILE A 300 5.27 18.01 3.62
C ILE A 300 4.25 17.13 2.92
N VAL A 301 3.26 16.60 3.66
CA VAL A 301 2.25 15.71 3.06
C VAL A 301 1.37 16.45 2.05
N ASP A 302 1.01 17.72 2.30
CA ASP A 302 0.25 18.53 1.34
C ASP A 302 1.03 18.84 0.07
N TYR A 303 2.34 19.04 0.19
CA TYR A 303 3.20 19.27 -0.97
C TYR A 303 3.39 17.97 -1.77
N PHE A 304 3.73 16.87 -1.11
CA PHE A 304 4.23 15.67 -1.78
C PHE A 304 3.15 14.64 -2.11
N LEU A 305 2.14 14.47 -1.27
CA LEU A 305 1.21 13.35 -1.37
C LEU A 305 -0.12 13.82 -1.98
N ASN A 306 -0.80 12.92 -2.68
CA ASN A 306 -2.17 13.17 -3.09
C ASN A 306 -3.07 13.09 -1.86
N GLU A 307 -3.98 14.04 -1.69
CA GLU A 307 -4.91 14.04 -0.55
C GLU A 307 -5.69 12.71 -0.46
N ASN A 308 -6.05 12.14 -1.60
CA ASN A 308 -6.69 10.84 -1.68
C ASN A 308 -5.81 9.84 -2.43
N ILE A 309 -6.00 8.56 -2.15
CA ILE A 309 -5.33 7.44 -2.83
C ILE A 309 -6.08 7.19 -4.14
N ASP A 310 -5.47 7.68 -5.22
CA ASP A 310 -5.99 7.70 -6.59
C ASP A 310 -5.53 6.48 -7.42
N GLN A 311 -4.89 5.50 -6.78
CA GLN A 311 -4.52 4.23 -7.39
C GLN A 311 -5.56 3.16 -7.10
N MET A 312 -5.77 2.27 -8.07
CA MET A 312 -6.69 1.14 -7.88
C MET A 312 -6.17 0.21 -6.78
N LEU A 313 -6.89 0.18 -5.66
CA LEU A 313 -6.72 -0.82 -4.64
C LEU A 313 -7.75 -1.94 -4.82
N ARG A 314 -7.39 -3.14 -4.34
CA ARG A 314 -8.17 -4.35 -4.55
C ARG A 314 -8.59 -4.92 -3.20
N VAL A 315 -9.90 -5.06 -3.00
CA VAL A 315 -10.46 -5.71 -1.82
C VAL A 315 -10.12 -7.19 -1.90
N ASP A 316 -9.53 -7.74 -0.83
CA ASP A 316 -9.10 -9.15 -0.76
C ASP A 316 -10.22 -10.12 -1.20
N PRO A 317 -9.93 -11.15 -2.04
CA PRO A 317 -10.94 -12.09 -2.53
C PRO A 317 -11.67 -12.88 -1.43
N SER A 318 -11.10 -12.92 -0.22
CA SER A 318 -11.73 -13.56 0.93
C SER A 318 -12.77 -12.69 1.63
N PHE A 319 -12.81 -11.38 1.35
CA PHE A 319 -13.76 -10.43 1.94
C PHE A 319 -15.20 -10.87 1.69
N GLU A 320 -16.06 -10.64 2.70
CA GLU A 320 -17.48 -10.94 2.66
C GLU A 320 -18.25 -9.77 3.28
N GLY A 321 -19.39 -9.43 2.66
CA GLY A 321 -20.27 -8.35 3.12
C GLY A 321 -20.09 -7.07 2.33
N GLU A 322 -20.28 -5.94 3.01
CA GLU A 322 -20.22 -4.61 2.41
C GLU A 322 -18.95 -3.87 2.85
N PHE A 323 -18.16 -3.46 1.86
CA PHE A 323 -16.99 -2.62 2.05
C PHE A 323 -17.41 -1.15 2.04
N PHE A 324 -16.96 -0.38 3.03
CA PHE A 324 -17.31 1.03 3.19
C PHE A 324 -16.10 1.90 2.96
N MET A 325 -16.27 2.96 2.17
CA MET A 325 -15.29 4.03 2.05
C MET A 325 -15.68 5.21 2.96
N THR A 326 -16.95 5.55 3.15
CA THR A 326 -17.32 6.56 4.16
C THR A 326 -16.93 6.13 5.59
N GLN A 327 -16.46 7.10 6.40
CA GLN A 327 -16.11 6.87 7.80
C GLN A 327 -17.34 6.44 8.63
N GLU A 328 -17.20 5.30 9.30
CA GLU A 328 -18.24 4.66 10.10
C GLU A 328 -17.66 4.26 11.46
N GLU A 329 -18.20 4.78 12.56
CA GLU A 329 -17.67 4.52 13.92
C GLU A 329 -17.63 3.02 14.26
N SER A 330 -18.60 2.25 13.75
CA SER A 330 -18.69 0.80 13.97
C SER A 330 -17.71 -0.02 13.11
N LYS A 331 -16.98 0.62 12.18
CA LYS A 331 -16.07 -0.01 11.22
C LYS A 331 -14.72 0.71 11.25
N PRO A 332 -13.82 0.35 12.19
CA PRO A 332 -12.59 1.09 12.43
C PRO A 332 -11.70 1.22 11.17
N TYR A 333 -11.76 0.26 10.24
CA TYR A 333 -11.01 0.32 8.98
C TYR A 333 -11.38 1.49 8.07
N THR A 334 -12.58 2.07 8.25
CA THR A 334 -13.04 3.21 7.44
C THR A 334 -12.25 4.48 7.69
N THR A 335 -11.52 4.55 8.79
CA THR A 335 -10.50 5.60 9.00
C THR A 335 -9.43 5.63 7.91
N LYS A 336 -9.13 4.48 7.30
CA LYS A 336 -8.22 4.34 6.15
C LYS A 336 -8.97 4.40 4.82
N SER A 337 -10.08 3.65 4.68
CA SER A 337 -10.75 3.54 3.37
C SER A 337 -11.48 4.82 2.92
N GLN A 338 -11.71 5.78 3.82
CA GLN A 338 -12.27 7.09 3.45
C GLN A 338 -11.42 7.90 2.49
N TYR A 339 -10.13 7.60 2.41
CA TYR A 339 -9.22 8.30 1.51
C TYR A 339 -9.06 7.61 0.16
N LEU A 340 -9.79 6.52 -0.13
CA LEU A 340 -9.69 5.83 -1.41
C LEU A 340 -10.56 6.53 -2.46
N GLN A 341 -10.12 6.55 -3.72
CA GLN A 341 -10.93 6.99 -4.86
C GLN A 341 -11.13 5.89 -5.90
N LYS A 342 -10.26 4.88 -5.91
CA LYS A 342 -10.32 3.77 -6.86
C LYS A 342 -10.29 2.44 -6.14
N ILE A 343 -11.35 1.65 -6.28
CA ILE A 343 -11.46 0.35 -5.62
C ILE A 343 -12.07 -0.71 -6.54
N SER A 344 -11.50 -1.91 -6.51
CA SER A 344 -12.07 -3.11 -7.14
C SER A 344 -12.44 -4.12 -6.07
N LEU A 345 -13.68 -4.59 -6.11
CA LEU A 345 -14.03 -5.88 -5.52
C LEU A 345 -13.30 -6.98 -6.31
N THR A 346 -12.90 -8.06 -5.64
CA THR A 346 -12.23 -9.20 -6.29
C THR A 346 -12.84 -10.54 -5.86
N GLY A 347 -12.40 -11.63 -6.51
CA GLY A 347 -12.93 -12.96 -6.27
C GLY A 347 -14.28 -13.21 -6.95
N SER A 348 -15.00 -14.20 -6.42
CA SER A 348 -16.27 -14.69 -6.97
C SER A 348 -17.41 -14.70 -5.96
N LYS A 349 -17.19 -14.12 -4.78
CA LYS A 349 -18.22 -14.03 -3.74
C LYS A 349 -19.09 -12.82 -3.99
N ASP A 350 -20.36 -12.94 -3.67
CA ASP A 350 -21.27 -11.81 -3.65
C ASP A 350 -20.78 -10.78 -2.64
N SER A 351 -20.77 -9.51 -3.04
CA SER A 351 -20.14 -8.44 -2.27
C SER A 351 -20.89 -7.14 -2.45
N ALA A 352 -20.77 -6.25 -1.49
CA ALA A 352 -21.29 -4.91 -1.61
C ALA A 352 -20.19 -3.88 -1.37
N LEU A 353 -20.38 -2.70 -1.95
CA LEU A 353 -19.48 -1.58 -1.86
C LEU A 353 -20.31 -0.31 -1.70
N SER A 354 -20.11 0.38 -0.59
CA SER A 354 -20.55 1.76 -0.38
C SER A 354 -19.32 2.66 -0.50
N ALA A 355 -19.26 3.47 -1.55
CA ALA A 355 -18.16 4.39 -1.78
C ALA A 355 -18.21 5.59 -0.81
N ASN A 356 -17.47 6.66 -1.11
CA ASN A 356 -17.44 7.91 -0.33
C ASN A 356 -17.94 9.06 -1.20
N GLU A 357 -17.99 10.28 -0.66
CA GLU A 357 -18.52 11.45 -1.36
C GLU A 357 -17.54 12.07 -2.41
N LEU A 358 -16.50 11.36 -2.82
CA LEU A 358 -15.54 11.78 -3.84
C LEU A 358 -16.00 11.31 -5.23
N ASP A 359 -15.35 11.79 -6.30
CA ASP A 359 -15.51 11.20 -7.63
C ASP A 359 -14.78 9.85 -7.69
N ASN A 360 -15.50 8.72 -7.60
CA ASN A 360 -14.88 7.40 -7.51
C ASN A 360 -14.80 6.66 -8.85
N THR A 361 -13.79 5.79 -8.98
CA THR A 361 -13.77 4.73 -10.00
C THR A 361 -13.88 3.36 -9.35
N LEU A 362 -14.99 2.68 -9.61
CA LEU A 362 -15.38 1.46 -8.94
C LEU A 362 -15.38 0.28 -9.92
N MET A 363 -14.97 -0.90 -9.45
CA MET A 363 -15.06 -2.15 -10.22
C MET A 363 -15.67 -3.26 -9.37
N GLY A 364 -16.62 -4.00 -9.95
CA GLY A 364 -17.17 -5.21 -9.37
C GLY A 364 -16.24 -6.42 -9.52
N ASN A 365 -16.61 -7.50 -8.83
CA ASN A 365 -15.98 -8.82 -8.98
C ASN A 365 -16.84 -9.76 -9.86
N SER A 366 -16.47 -11.04 -9.96
CA SER A 366 -17.17 -11.99 -10.83
C SER A 366 -18.51 -12.54 -10.28
N GLY A 367 -18.89 -12.18 -9.04
CA GLY A 367 -20.13 -12.56 -8.38
C GLY A 367 -21.28 -11.56 -8.56
N PHE A 368 -22.23 -11.56 -7.62
CA PHE A 368 -23.27 -10.53 -7.53
C PHE A 368 -22.81 -9.36 -6.65
N ASN A 369 -22.68 -8.18 -7.26
CA ASN A 369 -22.19 -6.97 -6.61
C ASN A 369 -23.33 -5.97 -6.40
N ARG A 370 -23.41 -5.36 -5.21
CA ARG A 370 -24.20 -4.14 -4.98
C ARG A 370 -23.26 -2.96 -4.76
N ILE A 371 -23.28 -1.98 -5.65
CA ILE A 371 -22.34 -0.85 -5.63
C ILE A 371 -23.14 0.44 -5.50
N ASP A 372 -22.84 1.24 -4.48
CA ASP A 372 -23.41 2.57 -4.23
C ASP A 372 -22.28 3.60 -4.30
N GLY A 373 -22.33 4.49 -5.30
CA GLY A 373 -21.34 5.54 -5.51
C GLY A 373 -21.38 6.67 -4.47
N LYS A 374 -22.51 6.83 -3.76
CA LYS A 374 -22.81 8.00 -2.90
C LYS A 374 -22.88 9.30 -3.73
N SER A 375 -22.36 10.41 -3.21
CA SER A 375 -22.27 11.65 -3.98
C SER A 375 -20.95 11.68 -4.75
N GLY A 376 -20.91 12.49 -5.80
CA GLY A 376 -19.74 12.60 -6.67
C GLY A 376 -20.14 12.32 -8.12
N ASN A 377 -19.16 12.27 -9.01
CA ASN A 377 -19.29 11.77 -10.36
C ASN A 377 -18.62 10.40 -10.44
N ASP A 378 -19.38 9.36 -10.12
CA ASP A 378 -18.89 8.01 -9.99
C ASP A 378 -18.91 7.24 -11.31
N VAL A 379 -17.83 6.49 -11.52
CA VAL A 379 -17.63 5.64 -12.70
C VAL A 379 -17.59 4.19 -12.26
N VAL A 380 -18.42 3.34 -12.86
CA VAL A 380 -18.24 1.87 -12.77
C VAL A 380 -17.57 1.39 -14.05
N GLN A 381 -16.37 0.82 -13.91
CA GLN A 381 -15.59 0.31 -15.04
C GLN A 381 -15.72 -1.22 -15.18
N PHE A 382 -15.97 -1.68 -16.41
CA PHE A 382 -16.16 -3.08 -16.78
C PHE A 382 -15.08 -3.56 -17.75
N ARG A 383 -14.60 -4.79 -17.57
CA ARG A 383 -13.47 -5.41 -18.30
C ARG A 383 -13.84 -5.90 -19.70
N GLY A 384 -14.84 -5.34 -20.34
CA GLY A 384 -15.36 -5.84 -21.61
C GLY A 384 -15.91 -4.78 -22.53
N HIS A 385 -16.28 -5.21 -23.73
CA HIS A 385 -17.00 -4.37 -24.67
C HIS A 385 -18.44 -4.22 -24.19
N SER A 386 -19.01 -3.03 -24.29
CA SER A 386 -20.39 -2.74 -23.88
C SER A 386 -21.43 -3.71 -24.47
N GLY A 387 -21.22 -4.20 -25.70
CA GLY A 387 -22.11 -5.18 -26.35
C GLY A 387 -22.11 -6.58 -25.73
N GLN A 388 -21.19 -6.87 -24.80
CA GLN A 388 -21.13 -8.12 -24.04
C GLN A 388 -21.92 -8.04 -22.73
N TYR A 389 -22.59 -6.92 -22.46
CA TYR A 389 -23.35 -6.69 -21.24
C TYR A 389 -24.82 -6.43 -21.56
N THR A 390 -25.69 -6.90 -20.67
CA THR A 390 -27.09 -6.47 -20.63
C THR A 390 -27.21 -5.39 -19.56
N ILE A 391 -27.78 -4.24 -19.91
CA ILE A 391 -27.97 -3.10 -18.99
C ILE A 391 -29.46 -2.85 -18.85
N VAL A 392 -29.97 -2.93 -17.62
CA VAL A 392 -31.39 -2.70 -17.30
C VAL A 392 -31.48 -1.65 -16.20
N GLN A 393 -32.09 -0.51 -16.50
CA GLN A 393 -32.39 0.51 -15.50
C GLN A 393 -33.78 0.25 -14.88
N LYS A 394 -33.86 0.26 -13.55
CA LYS A 394 -35.09 0.11 -12.77
C LYS A 394 -35.12 1.17 -11.67
N ASN A 395 -35.97 2.17 -11.82
CA ASN A 395 -36.02 3.32 -10.90
C ASN A 395 -34.62 3.97 -10.77
N SER A 396 -34.10 4.08 -9.55
CA SER A 396 -32.77 4.59 -9.22
C SER A 396 -31.65 3.55 -9.30
N GLU A 397 -31.96 2.29 -9.65
CA GLU A 397 -30.96 1.22 -9.77
C GLU A 397 -30.66 0.90 -11.23
N ILE A 398 -29.40 0.57 -11.51
CA ILE A 398 -28.95 0.08 -12.81
C ILE A 398 -28.38 -1.32 -12.61
N VAL A 399 -28.92 -2.31 -13.31
CA VAL A 399 -28.40 -3.67 -13.28
C VAL A 399 -27.60 -3.92 -14.55
N VAL A 400 -26.29 -4.16 -14.39
CA VAL A 400 -25.37 -4.52 -15.47
C VAL A 400 -24.98 -5.99 -15.32
N THR A 401 -25.33 -6.81 -16.30
CA THR A 401 -25.08 -8.26 -16.33
C THR A 401 -24.07 -8.59 -17.41
N ASP A 402 -22.88 -9.02 -17.01
CA ASP A 402 -21.86 -9.55 -17.91
C ASP A 402 -22.31 -10.90 -18.49
N GLN A 403 -22.22 -11.05 -19.82
CA GLN A 403 -22.51 -12.32 -20.49
C GLN A 403 -21.27 -13.24 -20.57
N VAL A 404 -20.11 -12.76 -20.14
CA VAL A 404 -18.86 -13.53 -20.08
C VAL A 404 -18.64 -14.05 -18.65
N GLN A 405 -18.53 -15.38 -18.51
CA GLN A 405 -18.34 -16.01 -17.21
C GLN A 405 -16.99 -15.65 -16.57
N GLY A 406 -17.00 -15.44 -15.26
CA GLY A 406 -15.77 -15.25 -14.46
C GLY A 406 -15.07 -13.91 -14.67
N ARG A 407 -15.76 -12.90 -15.23
CA ARG A 407 -15.21 -11.56 -15.47
C ARG A 407 -15.82 -10.51 -14.53
N ASP A 408 -16.95 -9.90 -14.88
CA ASP A 408 -17.56 -8.82 -14.05
C ASP A 408 -18.89 -9.18 -13.40
N GLY A 409 -19.40 -10.40 -13.61
CA GLY A 409 -20.60 -10.90 -12.92
C GLY A 409 -21.85 -10.04 -13.14
N VAL A 410 -22.61 -9.83 -12.07
CA VAL A 410 -23.83 -9.00 -12.09
C VAL A 410 -23.68 -7.86 -11.10
N ASN A 411 -23.95 -6.64 -11.53
CA ASN A 411 -23.73 -5.43 -10.74
C ASN A 411 -25.03 -4.65 -10.64
N THR A 412 -25.56 -4.52 -9.43
CA THR A 412 -26.65 -3.59 -9.10
C THR A 412 -26.03 -2.30 -8.60
N LEU A 413 -26.22 -1.23 -9.37
CA LEU A 413 -25.56 0.06 -9.21
C LEU A 413 -26.55 1.13 -8.76
N ILE A 414 -26.12 1.97 -7.83
CA ILE A 414 -26.89 3.07 -7.25
C ILE A 414 -25.98 4.30 -7.21
N ASN A 415 -26.53 5.47 -7.55
CA ASN A 415 -25.79 6.74 -7.60
C ASN A 415 -24.52 6.61 -8.45
N ILE A 416 -24.69 6.22 -9.72
CA ILE A 416 -23.59 6.07 -10.69
C ILE A 416 -23.91 6.89 -11.93
N GLU A 417 -23.01 7.80 -12.28
CA GLU A 417 -23.17 8.73 -13.39
C GLU A 417 -22.64 8.16 -14.71
N LEU A 418 -21.66 7.25 -14.65
CA LEU A 418 -20.97 6.73 -15.83
C LEU A 418 -20.69 5.22 -15.76
N LEU A 419 -21.04 4.49 -16.81
CA LEU A 419 -20.56 3.13 -17.05
C LEU A 419 -19.44 3.17 -18.10
N ARG A 420 -18.26 2.65 -17.74
CA ARG A 420 -17.09 2.65 -18.61
C ARG A 420 -16.77 1.25 -19.09
N PHE A 421 -16.77 1.07 -20.40
CA PHE A 421 -16.40 -0.17 -21.07
C PHE A 421 -15.13 0.04 -21.89
N THR A 422 -14.54 -1.06 -22.36
CA THR A 422 -13.33 -1.03 -23.20
C THR A 422 -13.52 -0.31 -24.54
N ASP A 423 -14.76 -0.13 -25.00
CA ASP A 423 -15.11 0.48 -26.29
C ASP A 423 -15.80 1.84 -26.20
N LYS A 424 -16.51 2.13 -25.10
CA LYS A 424 -17.15 3.44 -24.89
C LYS A 424 -17.53 3.68 -23.43
N ASP A 425 -17.78 4.95 -23.13
CA ASP A 425 -18.50 5.37 -21.94
C ASP A 425 -20.00 5.49 -22.24
N LEU A 426 -20.84 5.11 -21.28
CA LEU A 426 -22.29 5.34 -21.28
C LEU A 426 -22.63 6.23 -20.09
N LYS A 427 -23.15 7.43 -20.36
CA LYS A 427 -23.66 8.33 -19.32
C LYS A 427 -25.04 7.86 -18.86
N MET A 428 -25.25 7.84 -17.57
CA MET A 428 -26.54 7.55 -16.95
C MET A 428 -27.32 8.85 -16.78
N GLU A 429 -28.62 8.81 -17.06
CA GLU A 429 -29.48 9.99 -16.87
C GLU A 429 -29.69 10.23 -15.37
N GLU A 430 -29.35 11.45 -14.90
CA GLU A 430 -29.71 11.93 -13.57
C GLU A 430 -31.25 12.01 -13.48
N HIS A 431 -31.86 11.19 -12.62
CA HIS A 431 -33.24 11.43 -12.22
C HIS A 431 -33.23 12.51 -11.15
N SER A 432 -33.77 13.68 -11.48
CA SER A 432 -34.09 14.69 -10.48
C SER A 432 -35.00 14.05 -9.42
N MET A 433 -34.46 13.83 -8.21
CA MET A 433 -35.22 13.29 -7.08
C MET A 433 -36.40 14.17 -6.70
#